data_AF-A0A816FE52-F1
#
_entry.id   AF-A0A816FE52-F1
#
_cell.length_a   1.000
_cell.length_b   1.000
_cell.length_c   1.000
_cell.angle_alpha   90.00
_cell.angle_beta   90.00
_cell.angle_gamma   90.00
#
_symmetry.space_group_name_H-M   'P 1'
#
loop_
_entity.id
_entity.type
_entity.pdbx_description
1 polymer ?
#
loop_
_entity_poly.entity_id
_entity_poly.type
_entity_poly.pdbx_seq_one_letter_code
_entity_poly.pdbx_strand_id
1 'polypeptide(L)'
;MAKPSKHSLHSRNIQLAMKRLLNKDLQHETESSLESDEDEMKINEDSSDTLTLWGREIGALSDLDLFCGDNRGGKRIAEFYDVYPEIELAAKSYSIERCANKSADFTALDLAIFIDQNYYELINTTKDKNTNLIRSVPSCRLDLRRWGARFDSNSKRPYFEGHERVDVVCERENFVKYFLDRTDQYNTVSDDENPLWKTSTQNPPSILIFHDESTFRSGEVSAKRWLFGDSAPFFSKGRGRSVMFSDYLVMHPSGPFFTLDNIEYDQALKKYPELTNIDDDVN
;
A
#
# COMPACT_ATOMS: atom_id res chain seq x y z
N MET A 1 25.95 -19.95 17.20
CA MET A 1 24.82 -19.70 16.27
C MET A 1 24.94 -18.29 15.73
N ALA A 2 25.39 -18.12 14.49
CA ALA A 2 25.58 -16.81 13.87
C ALA A 2 24.24 -16.26 13.36
N LYS A 3 23.93 -15.00 13.68
CA LYS A 3 22.74 -14.30 13.16
C LYS A 3 22.95 -14.04 11.65
N PRO A 4 21.94 -14.29 10.79
CA PRO A 4 22.05 -13.96 9.38
C PRO A 4 22.23 -12.45 9.18
N SER A 5 23.07 -12.07 8.22
CA SER A 5 23.35 -10.67 7.91
C SER A 5 22.09 -9.96 7.40
N LYS A 6 21.99 -8.64 7.65
CA LYS A 6 20.83 -7.83 7.22
C LYS A 6 20.61 -7.85 5.70
N HIS A 7 21.64 -8.14 4.90
CA HIS A 7 21.54 -8.29 3.45
C HIS A 7 20.86 -9.60 3.01
N SER A 8 21.02 -10.69 3.77
CA SER A 8 20.35 -11.98 3.51
C SER A 8 18.82 -11.89 3.66
N LEU A 9 18.33 -11.01 4.53
CA LEU A 9 16.90 -10.76 4.71
C LEU A 9 16.28 -9.96 3.56
N HIS A 10 17.05 -9.08 2.91
CA HIS A 10 16.56 -8.23 1.82
C HIS A 10 16.33 -9.00 0.52
N SER A 11 17.28 -9.86 0.10
CA SER A 11 17.08 -10.73 -1.08
C SER A 11 15.93 -11.71 -0.90
N ARG A 12 15.70 -12.20 0.33
CA ARG A 12 14.58 -13.10 0.63
C ARG A 12 13.22 -12.41 0.45
N ASN A 13 13.13 -11.13 0.83
CA ASN A 13 11.91 -10.33 0.68
C ASN A 13 11.60 -9.98 -0.78
N ILE A 14 12.63 -9.74 -1.61
CA ILE A 14 12.46 -9.48 -3.05
C ILE A 14 12.02 -10.75 -3.78
N GLN A 15 12.61 -11.91 -3.46
CA GLN A 15 12.18 -13.20 -4.02
C GLN A 15 10.74 -13.55 -3.63
N LEU A 16 10.33 -13.26 -2.39
CA LEU A 16 8.93 -13.43 -1.95
C LEU A 16 7.96 -12.44 -2.63
N ALA A 17 8.40 -11.22 -2.94
CA ALA A 17 7.58 -10.23 -3.65
C ALA A 17 7.36 -10.62 -5.12
N MET A 18 8.39 -11.14 -5.79
CA MET A 18 8.26 -11.70 -7.15
C MET A 18 7.37 -12.96 -7.17
N LYS A 19 7.47 -13.83 -6.16
CA LYS A 19 6.58 -15.00 -5.99
C LYS A 19 5.10 -14.60 -5.87
N ARG A 20 4.81 -13.46 -5.23
CA ARG A 20 3.44 -12.91 -5.11
C ARG A 20 2.94 -12.24 -6.39
N LEU A 21 3.83 -11.68 -7.20
CA LEU A 21 3.47 -11.08 -8.49
C LEU A 21 3.14 -12.16 -9.53
N LEU A 22 3.91 -13.25 -9.57
CA LEU A 22 3.66 -14.38 -10.46
C LEU A 22 2.39 -15.18 -10.09
N ASN A 23 2.04 -15.26 -8.81
CA ASN A 23 0.82 -15.96 -8.36
C ASN A 23 -0.47 -15.13 -8.50
N LYS A 24 -0.39 -13.80 -8.63
CA LYS A 24 -1.58 -12.94 -8.77
C LYS A 24 -2.28 -13.10 -10.13
N ASP A 25 -1.57 -13.56 -11.15
CA ASP A 25 -2.14 -13.80 -12.48
C ASP A 25 -2.87 -15.15 -12.58
N LEU A 26 -2.77 -16.02 -11.54
CA LEU A 26 -3.40 -17.35 -11.50
C LEU A 26 -4.61 -17.46 -10.52
N GLN A 27 -4.87 -16.43 -9.71
CA GLN A 27 -5.99 -16.43 -8.74
C GLN A 27 -7.11 -15.43 -9.06
N HIS A 28 -7.13 -14.87 -10.28
CA HIS A 28 -8.18 -13.92 -10.66
C HIS A 28 -9.56 -14.53 -10.93
N GLU A 29 -9.70 -15.85 -10.78
CA GLU A 29 -10.97 -16.54 -10.62
C GLU A 29 -10.95 -17.32 -9.31
N THR A 30 -11.89 -16.98 -8.42
CA THR A 30 -12.13 -17.52 -7.06
C THR A 30 -11.24 -17.00 -5.94
N GLU A 31 -11.58 -15.84 -5.38
CA GLU A 31 -11.76 -15.62 -3.93
C GLU A 31 -12.22 -14.18 -3.69
N SER A 32 -13.54 -14.01 -3.80
CA SER A 32 -14.27 -12.94 -3.12
C SER A 32 -14.50 -13.41 -1.69
N SER A 33 -14.28 -12.50 -0.74
CA SER A 33 -14.74 -12.50 0.65
C SER A 33 -13.76 -12.98 1.75
N LEU A 34 -13.68 -12.13 2.78
CA LEU A 34 -13.26 -12.35 4.17
C LEU A 34 -11.76 -12.28 4.49
N GLU A 35 -11.29 -11.06 4.79
CA GLU A 35 -10.32 -10.82 5.87
C GLU A 35 -10.94 -9.81 6.84
N SER A 36 -11.39 -10.32 7.98
CA SER A 36 -11.81 -9.56 9.16
C SER A 36 -10.58 -9.25 10.00
N ASP A 37 -10.31 -7.96 10.24
CA ASP A 37 -9.30 -7.50 11.19
C ASP A 37 -9.77 -7.83 12.63
N GLU A 38 -9.36 -8.99 13.15
CA GLU A 38 -9.39 -9.30 14.59
C GLU A 38 -8.19 -8.63 15.27
N ASP A 39 -8.37 -7.40 15.76
CA ASP A 39 -7.53 -6.86 16.83
C ASP A 39 -8.16 -7.25 18.18
N GLU A 40 -7.56 -8.24 18.85
CA GLU A 40 -7.91 -8.67 20.21
C GLU A 40 -7.83 -7.51 21.20
N MET A 41 -8.98 -6.91 21.50
CA MET A 41 -9.16 -6.06 22.66
C MET A 41 -9.26 -6.96 23.89
N LYS A 42 -8.18 -7.10 24.68
CA LYS A 42 -8.24 -7.78 25.99
C LYS A 42 -9.18 -7.02 26.93
N ILE A 43 -10.40 -7.53 27.07
CA ILE A 43 -11.40 -7.06 28.03
C ILE A 43 -11.11 -7.72 29.38
N ASN A 44 -10.97 -6.91 30.43
CA ASN A 44 -10.91 -7.37 31.82
C ASN A 44 -12.22 -8.09 32.17
N GLU A 45 -12.11 -9.29 32.73
CA GLU A 45 -13.17 -10.29 32.92
C GLU A 45 -14.27 -9.94 33.95
N ASP A 46 -14.28 -8.75 34.55
CA ASP A 46 -15.10 -8.47 35.76
C ASP A 46 -16.35 -7.58 35.53
N SER A 47 -16.99 -7.60 34.35
CA SER A 47 -18.29 -6.92 34.16
C SER A 47 -19.29 -7.65 33.25
N SER A 48 -19.31 -8.98 33.30
CA SER A 48 -19.89 -9.85 32.26
C SER A 48 -21.41 -9.90 32.08
N ASP A 49 -22.26 -9.20 32.83
CA ASP A 49 -23.68 -9.60 32.86
C ASP A 49 -24.69 -8.61 32.23
N THR A 50 -24.25 -7.48 31.66
CA THR A 50 -25.13 -6.55 30.93
C THR A 50 -24.75 -6.26 29.47
N LEU A 51 -23.66 -6.85 28.96
CA LEU A 51 -23.32 -6.90 27.53
C LEU A 51 -24.13 -7.99 26.79
N THR A 52 -25.38 -8.17 27.18
CA THR A 52 -26.24 -9.28 26.74
C THR A 52 -26.99 -8.95 25.43
N LEU A 53 -26.91 -9.91 24.51
CA LEU A 53 -27.56 -10.02 23.19
C LEU A 53 -27.13 -9.03 22.09
N TRP A 54 -27.17 -7.71 22.32
CA TRP A 54 -27.05 -6.74 21.21
C TRP A 54 -25.67 -6.71 20.54
N GLY A 55 -24.59 -6.85 21.32
CA GLY A 55 -23.23 -6.89 20.77
C GLY A 55 -22.96 -8.16 19.94
N ARG A 56 -23.69 -9.25 20.19
CA ARG A 56 -23.57 -10.50 19.45
C ARG A 56 -24.32 -10.48 18.11
N GLU A 57 -25.43 -9.75 18.02
CA GLU A 57 -26.18 -9.57 16.77
C GLU A 57 -25.51 -8.56 15.83
N ILE A 58 -24.95 -7.47 16.37
CA ILE A 58 -24.24 -6.45 15.57
C ILE A 58 -22.93 -6.99 15.00
N GLY A 59 -22.24 -7.89 15.72
CA GLY A 59 -21.05 -8.58 15.21
C GLY A 59 -21.33 -9.61 14.12
N ALA A 60 -22.58 -10.05 13.96
CA ALA A 60 -22.99 -11.06 12.98
C ALA A 60 -23.56 -10.47 11.68
N LEU A 61 -23.89 -9.18 11.67
CA LEU A 61 -24.38 -8.47 10.48
C LEU A 61 -23.27 -7.58 9.94
N SER A 62 -22.92 -7.82 8.67
CA SER A 62 -22.04 -7.03 7.82
C SER A 62 -22.53 -5.60 7.55
N ASP A 63 -23.27 -5.01 8.48
CA ASP A 63 -24.15 -3.87 8.22
C ASP A 63 -24.11 -2.84 9.37
N LEU A 64 -22.90 -2.61 9.91
CA LEU A 64 -22.64 -1.48 10.79
C LEU A 64 -22.99 -0.15 10.10
N ASP A 65 -22.78 -0.07 8.78
CA ASP A 65 -23.14 1.10 7.98
C ASP A 65 -24.66 1.31 7.91
N LEU A 66 -25.45 0.22 7.79
CA LEU A 66 -26.92 0.28 7.81
C LEU A 66 -27.45 0.57 9.22
N PHE A 67 -26.82 0.03 10.26
CA PHE A 67 -27.13 0.36 11.65
C PHE A 67 -26.85 1.85 11.97
N CYS A 68 -25.72 2.39 11.50
CA CYS A 68 -25.41 3.81 11.63
C CYS A 68 -26.35 4.69 10.79
N GLY A 69 -26.89 4.19 9.67
CA GLY A 69 -27.85 4.90 8.82
C GLY A 69 -29.30 4.89 9.34
N ASP A 70 -29.72 3.81 9.99
CA ASP A 70 -31.14 3.57 10.33
C ASP A 70 -31.63 4.33 11.57
N ASN A 71 -30.74 4.95 12.35
CA ASN A 71 -31.08 5.73 13.55
C ASN A 71 -31.98 4.99 14.57
N ARG A 72 -31.94 3.65 14.60
CA ARG A 72 -32.75 2.80 15.49
C ARG A 72 -31.91 2.30 16.67
N GLY A 73 -32.23 2.79 17.87
CA GLY A 73 -31.73 2.23 19.13
C GLY A 73 -30.93 3.21 19.99
N GLY A 74 -31.59 3.88 20.94
CA GLY A 74 -30.94 4.68 21.98
C GLY A 74 -31.70 5.96 22.33
N LYS A 75 -31.67 6.36 23.61
CA LYS A 75 -32.06 7.73 24.01
C LYS A 75 -31.23 8.70 23.18
N ARG A 76 -31.87 9.50 22.32
CA ARG A 76 -31.22 10.60 21.61
C ARG A 76 -30.81 11.64 22.64
N ILE A 77 -29.58 11.53 23.15
CA ILE A 77 -28.87 12.71 23.64
C ILE A 77 -28.74 13.58 22.39
N ALA A 78 -29.16 14.85 22.47
CA ALA A 78 -29.02 15.78 21.36
C ALA A 78 -27.59 15.67 20.82
N GLU A 79 -27.44 15.23 19.58
CA GLU A 79 -26.14 15.08 18.99
C GLU A 79 -25.51 16.48 18.90
N PHE A 80 -24.19 16.56 18.93
CA PHE A 80 -23.48 17.84 18.84
C PHE A 80 -24.00 18.74 17.69
N TYR A 81 -24.34 18.13 16.56
CA TYR A 81 -24.87 18.83 15.39
C TYR A 81 -26.37 19.17 15.47
N ASP A 82 -27.14 18.55 16.37
CA ASP A 82 -28.52 19.00 16.66
C ASP A 82 -28.50 20.40 17.29
N VAL A 83 -27.42 20.71 18.03
CA VAL A 83 -27.22 22.03 18.66
C VAL A 83 -26.50 23.00 17.73
N TYR A 84 -25.58 22.49 16.89
CA TYR A 84 -24.74 23.30 15.99
C TYR A 84 -24.82 22.83 14.52
N PRO A 85 -25.98 22.95 13.86
CA PRO A 85 -26.17 22.47 12.49
C PRO A 85 -25.31 23.21 11.46
N GLU A 86 -25.02 24.49 11.70
CA GLU A 86 -24.11 25.29 10.86
C GLU A 86 -22.68 24.74 10.84
N ILE A 87 -22.21 24.20 11.97
CA ILE A 87 -20.89 23.56 12.05
C ILE A 87 -20.90 22.25 11.24
N GLU A 88 -22.00 21.48 11.27
CA GLU A 88 -22.12 20.25 10.48
C GLU A 88 -21.97 20.55 8.98
N LEU A 89 -22.72 21.55 8.49
CA LEU A 89 -22.72 21.91 7.07
C LEU A 89 -21.34 22.38 6.61
N ALA A 90 -20.67 23.20 7.42
CA ALA A 90 -19.31 23.67 7.15
C ALA A 90 -18.30 22.51 7.16
N ALA A 91 -18.36 21.64 8.17
CA ALA A 91 -17.46 20.50 8.34
C ALA A 91 -17.61 19.46 7.22
N LYS A 92 -18.84 19.20 6.77
CA LYS A 92 -19.12 18.33 5.63
C LYS A 92 -18.55 18.92 4.32
N SER A 93 -18.78 20.21 4.09
CA SER A 93 -18.26 20.90 2.89
C SER A 93 -16.73 20.89 2.86
N TYR A 94 -16.10 21.21 3.99
CA TYR A 94 -14.64 21.13 4.18
C TYR A 94 -14.11 19.73 3.88
N SER A 95 -14.76 18.69 4.40
CA SER A 95 -14.34 17.30 4.19
C SER A 95 -14.41 16.89 2.72
N ILE A 96 -15.47 17.25 2.02
CA ILE A 96 -15.64 16.96 0.59
C ILE A 96 -14.54 17.64 -0.23
N GLU A 97 -14.31 18.94 0.01
CA GLU A 97 -13.26 19.69 -0.68
C GLU A 97 -11.86 19.10 -0.42
N ARG A 98 -11.55 18.79 0.84
CA ARG A 98 -10.25 18.23 1.22
C ARG A 98 -10.01 16.83 0.65
N CYS A 99 -11.05 15.99 0.57
CA CYS A 99 -10.96 14.68 -0.07
C CYS A 99 -10.80 14.76 -1.60
N ALA A 100 -11.35 15.81 -2.22
CA ALA A 100 -11.21 16.07 -3.66
C ALA A 100 -9.81 16.58 -4.06
N ASN A 101 -8.98 17.00 -3.10
CA ASN A 101 -7.64 17.48 -3.38
C ASN A 101 -6.68 16.35 -3.82
N LYS A 102 -5.83 16.67 -4.80
CA LYS A 102 -4.80 15.74 -5.32
C LYS A 102 -3.70 15.41 -4.33
N SER A 103 -3.53 16.19 -3.26
CA SER A 103 -2.57 15.93 -2.18
C SER A 103 -2.95 14.71 -1.35
N ALA A 104 -4.25 14.44 -1.21
CA ALA A 104 -4.80 13.30 -0.48
C ALA A 104 -4.21 13.11 0.94
N ASP A 105 -3.89 14.23 1.59
CA ASP A 105 -3.28 14.31 2.91
C ASP A 105 -4.31 14.50 4.03
N PHE A 106 -5.60 14.55 3.69
CA PHE A 106 -6.69 14.79 4.63
C PHE A 106 -6.89 13.64 5.62
N THR A 107 -6.98 14.00 6.90
CA THR A 107 -7.20 13.08 8.03
C THR A 107 -8.39 13.52 8.87
N ALA A 108 -8.90 12.60 9.70
CA ALA A 108 -9.94 12.92 10.67
C ALA A 108 -9.46 13.90 11.76
N LEU A 109 -8.14 14.04 11.96
CA LEU A 109 -7.58 15.06 12.84
C LEU A 109 -7.76 16.46 12.25
N ASP A 110 -7.55 16.62 10.95
CA ASP A 110 -7.77 17.90 10.27
C ASP A 110 -9.23 18.35 10.41
N LEU A 111 -10.17 17.41 10.28
CA LEU A 111 -11.59 17.66 10.52
C LEU A 111 -11.87 18.08 11.97
N ALA A 112 -11.26 17.39 12.95
CA ALA A 112 -11.45 17.71 14.35
C ALA A 112 -10.93 19.12 14.71
N ILE A 113 -9.78 19.50 14.15
CA ILE A 113 -9.21 20.85 14.30
C ILE A 113 -10.12 21.90 13.65
N PHE A 114 -10.64 21.62 12.46
CA PHE A 114 -11.56 22.52 11.76
C PHE A 114 -12.83 22.77 12.58
N ILE A 115 -13.46 21.71 13.09
CA ILE A 115 -14.67 21.80 13.92
C ILE A 115 -14.42 22.58 15.19
N ASP A 116 -13.28 22.33 15.84
CA ASP A 116 -12.88 23.01 17.06
C ASP A 116 -12.74 24.53 16.84
N GLN A 117 -12.08 24.95 15.76
CA GLN A 117 -11.96 26.37 15.39
C GLN A 117 -13.32 27.01 15.12
N ASN A 118 -14.15 26.39 14.28
CA ASN A 118 -15.47 26.92 13.93
C ASN A 118 -16.39 27.02 15.15
N TYR A 119 -16.29 26.08 16.09
CA TYR A 119 -17.06 26.12 17.33
C TYR A 119 -16.73 27.35 18.16
N TYR A 120 -15.44 27.61 18.42
CA TYR A 120 -15.00 28.75 19.23
C TYR A 120 -15.28 30.10 18.58
N GLU A 121 -15.18 30.16 17.24
CA GLU A 121 -15.60 31.33 16.46
C GLU A 121 -17.10 31.59 16.60
N LEU A 122 -17.93 30.54 16.49
CA LEU A 122 -19.39 30.67 16.59
C LEU A 122 -19.84 31.17 17.96
N ILE A 123 -19.28 30.62 19.05
CA ILE A 123 -19.64 31.03 20.42
C ILE A 123 -18.92 32.31 20.87
N ASN A 124 -18.09 32.91 20.02
CA ASN A 124 -17.28 34.11 20.31
C ASN A 124 -16.44 33.99 21.58
N THR A 125 -15.81 32.83 21.80
CA THR A 125 -14.90 32.62 22.94
C THR A 125 -13.53 32.14 22.48
N THR A 126 -12.53 32.35 23.32
CA THR A 126 -11.16 31.90 23.06
C THR A 126 -10.91 30.54 23.68
N LYS A 127 -10.31 29.62 22.91
CA LYS A 127 -9.89 28.32 23.41
C LYS A 127 -8.74 28.45 24.41
N ASP A 128 -8.88 27.79 25.56
CA ASP A 128 -7.78 27.61 26.50
C ASP A 128 -6.79 26.57 25.99
N LYS A 129 -5.48 26.84 26.11
CA LYS A 129 -4.40 25.99 25.57
C LYS A 129 -4.39 24.55 26.08
N ASN A 130 -5.03 24.30 27.23
CA ASN A 130 -5.05 23.00 27.89
C ASN A 130 -6.34 22.20 27.62
N THR A 131 -7.24 22.71 26.78
CA THR A 131 -8.51 22.05 26.49
C THR A 131 -8.39 21.07 25.33
N ASN A 132 -9.03 19.91 25.49
CA ASN A 132 -9.15 18.92 24.43
C ASN A 132 -9.96 19.47 23.25
N LEU A 133 -9.89 18.79 22.10
CA LEU A 133 -10.75 19.10 20.96
C LEU A 133 -12.22 18.94 21.35
N ILE A 134 -13.06 19.89 20.95
CA ILE A 134 -14.52 19.83 21.19
C ILE A 134 -15.12 18.55 20.63
N ARG A 135 -14.62 18.10 19.48
CA ARG A 135 -14.99 16.84 18.87
C ARG A 135 -13.76 15.95 18.70
N SER A 136 -13.83 14.73 19.23
CA SER A 136 -12.70 13.81 19.20
C SER A 136 -12.43 13.27 17.79
N VAL A 137 -11.18 12.89 17.50
CA VAL A 137 -10.81 12.27 16.22
C VAL A 137 -11.63 11.01 15.90
N PRO A 138 -11.90 10.09 16.86
CA PRO A 138 -12.79 8.95 16.61
C PRO A 138 -14.21 9.37 16.21
N SER A 139 -14.79 10.39 16.86
CA SER A 139 -16.12 10.91 16.50
C SER A 139 -16.12 11.45 15.07
N CYS A 140 -15.08 12.20 14.70
CA CYS A 140 -14.92 12.73 13.34
C CYS A 140 -14.84 11.62 12.28
N ARG A 141 -14.29 10.44 12.60
CA ARG A 141 -14.33 9.28 11.68
C ARG A 141 -15.75 8.76 11.48
N LEU A 142 -16.56 8.73 12.55
CA LEU A 142 -17.97 8.34 12.47
C LEU A 142 -18.77 9.35 11.64
N ASP A 143 -18.50 10.64 11.80
CA ASP A 143 -19.16 11.68 11.00
C ASP A 143 -18.85 11.56 9.53
N LEU A 144 -17.58 11.33 9.18
CA LEU A 144 -17.16 11.09 7.81
C LEU A 144 -17.95 9.92 7.20
N ARG A 145 -18.08 8.80 7.92
CA ARG A 145 -18.89 7.65 7.47
C ARG A 145 -20.38 8.00 7.33
N ARG A 146 -20.96 8.68 8.33
CA ARG A 146 -22.35 9.15 8.31
C ARG A 146 -22.62 10.07 7.12
N TRP A 147 -21.64 10.88 6.71
CA TRP A 147 -21.72 11.74 5.54
C TRP A 147 -21.44 11.04 4.21
N GLY A 148 -21.20 9.73 4.22
CA GLY A 148 -20.98 8.90 3.03
C GLY A 148 -19.53 8.78 2.57
N ALA A 149 -18.56 9.13 3.43
CA ALA A 149 -17.15 8.91 3.13
C ALA A 149 -16.72 7.49 3.46
N ARG A 150 -15.89 6.90 2.61
CA ARG A 150 -15.23 5.61 2.84
C ARG A 150 -13.73 5.79 3.08
N PHE A 151 -13.16 4.99 3.97
CA PHE A 151 -11.72 4.94 4.19
C PHE A 151 -11.14 3.76 3.43
N ASP A 152 -10.57 4.02 2.25
CA ASP A 152 -10.27 2.99 1.26
C ASP A 152 -8.82 3.09 0.75
N SER A 153 -8.35 1.96 0.20
CA SER A 153 -7.05 1.78 -0.40
C SER A 153 -6.84 2.66 -1.63
N ASN A 154 -5.61 3.13 -1.78
CA ASN A 154 -5.20 3.98 -2.87
C ASN A 154 -4.77 3.17 -4.10
N SER A 155 -5.69 2.39 -4.68
CA SER A 155 -5.41 1.43 -5.75
C SER A 155 -5.43 2.03 -7.16
N LYS A 156 -6.16 3.14 -7.38
CA LYS A 156 -6.28 3.79 -8.69
C LYS A 156 -5.04 4.62 -9.03
N ARG A 157 -3.98 3.95 -9.49
CA ARG A 157 -2.76 4.61 -9.98
C ARG A 157 -2.93 5.04 -11.45
N PRO A 158 -2.38 6.20 -11.86
CA PRO A 158 -2.48 6.70 -13.24
C PRO A 158 -1.96 5.76 -14.34
N TYR A 159 -1.17 4.75 -13.97
CA TYR A 159 -0.49 3.88 -14.92
C TYR A 159 -1.37 2.75 -15.45
N PHE A 160 -2.53 2.47 -14.84
CA PHE A 160 -3.32 1.28 -15.19
C PHE A 160 -3.91 1.33 -16.62
N GLU A 161 -4.25 2.51 -17.12
CA GLU A 161 -4.99 2.68 -18.37
C GLU A 161 -4.18 2.31 -19.64
N GLY A 162 -2.84 2.31 -19.55
CA GLY A 162 -1.98 1.94 -20.67
C GLY A 162 -1.67 0.44 -20.79
N HIS A 163 -1.75 -0.31 -19.69
CA HIS A 163 -1.30 -1.71 -19.63
C HIS A 163 -2.30 -2.69 -20.26
N GLU A 164 -3.58 -2.35 -20.24
CA GLU A 164 -4.66 -3.22 -20.72
C GLU A 164 -5.11 -2.89 -22.15
N ARG A 165 -4.33 -2.09 -22.88
CA ARG A 165 -4.55 -1.90 -24.31
C ARG A 165 -4.31 -3.20 -25.05
N VAL A 166 -5.18 -3.53 -26.02
CA VAL A 166 -5.14 -4.79 -26.78
C VAL A 166 -3.76 -5.07 -27.38
N ASP A 167 -3.08 -4.07 -27.93
CA ASP A 167 -1.75 -4.22 -28.51
C ASP A 167 -0.67 -4.50 -27.45
N VAL A 168 -0.76 -3.85 -26.28
CA VAL A 168 0.16 -4.07 -25.15
C VAL A 168 -0.03 -5.47 -24.55
N VAL A 169 -1.29 -5.92 -24.43
CA VAL A 169 -1.61 -7.27 -23.94
C VAL A 169 -1.07 -8.33 -24.91
N CYS A 170 -1.28 -8.16 -26.22
CA CYS A 170 -0.76 -9.06 -27.25
C CYS A 170 0.78 -9.17 -27.20
N GLU A 171 1.49 -8.04 -27.09
CA GLU A 171 2.94 -8.04 -26.98
C GLU A 171 3.43 -8.69 -25.67
N ARG A 172 2.72 -8.47 -24.55
CA ARG A 172 3.01 -9.14 -23.27
C ARG A 172 2.89 -10.66 -23.40
N GLU A 173 1.84 -11.15 -24.04
CA GLU A 173 1.65 -12.59 -24.29
C GLU A 173 2.78 -13.18 -25.16
N ASN A 174 3.15 -12.48 -26.24
CA ASN A 174 4.26 -12.87 -27.11
C ASN A 174 5.59 -12.91 -26.35
N PHE A 175 5.83 -11.91 -25.50
CA PHE A 175 7.02 -11.82 -24.66
C PHE A 175 7.08 -12.97 -23.64
N VAL A 176 5.99 -13.27 -22.93
CA VAL A 176 5.93 -14.40 -21.99
C VAL A 176 6.18 -15.72 -22.74
N LYS A 177 5.52 -15.91 -23.89
CA LYS A 177 5.71 -17.10 -24.72
C LYS A 177 7.17 -17.27 -25.15
N TYR A 178 7.85 -16.19 -25.53
CA TYR A 178 9.27 -16.22 -25.90
C TYR A 178 10.15 -16.85 -24.80
N PHE A 179 9.91 -16.53 -23.52
CA PHE A 179 10.66 -17.11 -22.41
C PHE A 179 10.27 -18.55 -22.10
N LEU A 180 8.97 -18.86 -22.11
CA LEU A 180 8.47 -20.21 -21.84
C LEU A 180 9.01 -21.23 -22.84
N ASP A 181 9.02 -20.87 -24.12
CA ASP A 181 9.54 -21.69 -25.23
C ASP A 181 11.07 -21.93 -25.13
N ARG A 182 11.78 -21.21 -24.26
CA ARG A 182 13.24 -21.25 -24.08
C ARG A 182 13.66 -21.56 -22.65
N THR A 183 12.76 -22.10 -21.84
CA THR A 183 13.04 -22.44 -20.43
C THR A 183 14.22 -23.39 -20.25
N ASP A 184 14.51 -24.21 -21.26
CA ASP A 184 15.66 -25.12 -21.33
C ASP A 184 17.01 -24.42 -21.56
N GLN A 185 17.01 -23.16 -21.99
CA GLN A 185 18.21 -22.36 -22.29
C GLN A 185 18.76 -21.63 -21.08
N TYR A 186 17.94 -21.43 -20.05
CA TYR A 186 18.27 -20.60 -18.89
C TYR A 186 18.42 -21.44 -17.63
N ASN A 187 19.19 -20.95 -16.67
CA ASN A 187 19.06 -21.44 -15.31
C ASN A 187 17.77 -20.88 -14.71
N THR A 188 16.98 -21.72 -14.05
CA THR A 188 15.74 -21.30 -13.39
C THR A 188 15.69 -21.87 -11.97
N VAL A 189 14.69 -21.49 -11.20
CA VAL A 189 14.47 -21.98 -9.84
C VAL A 189 13.13 -22.74 -9.82
N SER A 190 13.06 -23.85 -9.10
CA SER A 190 11.80 -24.60 -8.95
C SER A 190 10.77 -23.85 -8.09
N ASP A 191 9.49 -24.07 -8.38
CA ASP A 191 8.38 -23.38 -7.72
C ASP A 191 8.00 -23.98 -6.36
N ASP A 192 8.70 -25.04 -5.94
CA ASP A 192 8.41 -25.80 -4.72
C ASP A 192 8.61 -24.95 -3.44
N GLU A 193 8.09 -25.42 -2.30
CA GLU A 193 8.32 -24.77 -0.99
C GLU A 193 9.81 -24.62 -0.66
N ASN A 194 10.63 -25.56 -1.16
CA ASN A 194 12.08 -25.53 -1.10
C ASN A 194 12.66 -25.33 -2.51
N PRO A 195 12.89 -24.08 -2.95
CA PRO A 195 13.32 -23.79 -4.31
C PRO A 195 14.70 -24.39 -4.59
N LEU A 196 14.81 -25.15 -5.68
CA LEU A 196 16.05 -25.72 -6.18
C LEU A 196 16.43 -25.14 -7.55
N TRP A 197 17.72 -24.95 -7.78
CA TRP A 197 18.22 -24.54 -9.10
C TRP A 197 18.00 -25.63 -10.14
N LYS A 198 17.40 -25.25 -11.26
CA LYS A 198 17.33 -26.03 -12.50
C LYS A 198 18.36 -25.45 -13.46
N THR A 199 19.37 -26.24 -13.78
CA THR A 199 20.42 -25.82 -14.72
C THR A 199 19.93 -25.93 -16.16
N SER A 200 20.34 -25.00 -17.01
CA SER A 200 20.11 -25.07 -18.46
C SER A 200 20.62 -26.39 -19.04
N THR A 201 19.86 -26.97 -19.97
CA THR A 201 20.27 -28.16 -20.71
C THR A 201 21.06 -27.83 -21.99
N GLN A 202 21.15 -26.54 -22.35
CA GLN A 202 21.87 -26.09 -23.53
C GLN A 202 23.33 -25.69 -23.22
N ASN A 203 24.19 -25.79 -24.23
CA ASN A 203 25.59 -25.39 -24.15
C ASN A 203 26.00 -24.54 -25.37
N PRO A 204 26.39 -23.26 -25.20
CA PRO A 204 26.49 -22.55 -23.92
C PRO A 204 25.11 -22.15 -23.36
N PRO A 205 24.95 -22.09 -22.02
CA PRO A 205 23.72 -21.61 -21.41
C PRO A 205 23.55 -20.10 -21.62
N SER A 206 22.30 -19.65 -21.74
CA SER A 206 21.98 -18.22 -21.75
C SER A 206 21.82 -17.71 -20.31
N ILE A 207 22.42 -16.55 -20.00
CA ILE A 207 22.33 -15.92 -18.69
C ILE A 207 21.26 -14.83 -18.74
N LEU A 208 20.25 -14.93 -17.88
CA LEU A 208 19.23 -13.90 -17.74
C LEU A 208 19.66 -12.86 -16.71
N ILE A 209 19.74 -11.62 -17.17
CA ILE A 209 20.03 -10.43 -16.37
C ILE A 209 18.79 -9.54 -16.46
N PHE A 210 18.18 -9.28 -15.32
CA PHE A 210 17.05 -8.36 -15.18
C PHE A 210 17.57 -7.07 -14.57
N HIS A 211 17.02 -5.95 -15.00
CA HIS A 211 17.31 -4.63 -14.47
C HIS A 211 15.98 -3.95 -14.17
N ASP A 212 15.89 -3.28 -13.03
CA ASP A 212 14.73 -2.46 -12.70
C ASP A 212 15.14 -1.20 -11.94
N GLU A 213 14.32 -0.17 -12.11
CA GLU A 213 14.51 1.14 -11.49
C GLU A 213 13.30 1.48 -10.60
N SER A 214 13.58 1.69 -9.32
CA SER A 214 12.58 2.08 -8.33
C SER A 214 12.90 3.47 -7.79
N THR A 215 11.92 4.38 -7.87
CA THR A 215 12.03 5.71 -7.26
C THR A 215 11.20 5.77 -5.98
N PHE A 216 11.85 5.94 -4.85
CA PHE A 216 11.21 6.16 -3.56
C PHE A 216 11.11 7.67 -3.29
N ARG A 217 9.97 8.15 -2.82
CA ARG A 217 9.76 9.57 -2.50
C ARG A 217 9.48 9.77 -1.02
N SER A 218 10.07 10.80 -0.41
CA SER A 218 9.73 11.22 0.95
C SER A 218 8.32 11.81 0.98
N GLY A 219 7.48 11.39 1.93
CA GLY A 219 6.12 11.91 2.02
C GLY A 219 5.17 11.30 0.97
N GLU A 220 5.42 10.06 0.56
CA GLU A 220 4.41 9.29 -0.17
C GLU A 220 3.09 9.29 0.61
N VAL A 221 2.02 9.48 -0.16
CA VAL A 221 0.66 9.56 0.36
C VAL A 221 0.34 8.25 1.09
N SER A 222 -0.34 8.37 2.22
CA SER A 222 -0.89 7.22 2.96
C SER A 222 -1.56 6.21 2.00
N ALA A 223 -1.30 4.93 2.23
CA ALA A 223 -1.87 3.85 1.43
C ALA A 223 -3.41 3.81 1.47
N LYS A 224 -4.02 4.45 2.48
CA LYS A 224 -5.46 4.60 2.65
C LYS A 224 -5.85 6.07 2.83
N ARG A 225 -7.01 6.48 2.32
CA ARG A 225 -7.54 7.85 2.46
C ARG A 225 -9.07 7.87 2.57
N TRP A 226 -9.60 8.98 3.04
CA TRP A 226 -11.04 9.26 2.98
C TRP A 226 -11.44 9.66 1.56
N LEU A 227 -12.53 9.09 1.07
CA LEU A 227 -13.10 9.31 -0.26
C LEU A 227 -14.60 9.57 -0.14
N PHE A 228 -15.10 10.55 -0.87
CA PHE A 228 -16.54 10.77 -1.05
C PHE A 228 -16.95 10.31 -2.45
N GLY A 229 -17.99 9.48 -2.52
CA GLY A 229 -18.46 8.90 -3.78
C GLY A 229 -17.38 8.11 -4.53
N ASP A 230 -17.58 7.91 -5.84
CA ASP A 230 -16.67 7.10 -6.67
C ASP A 230 -15.55 7.88 -7.36
N SER A 231 -15.54 9.20 -7.19
CA SER A 231 -14.52 10.10 -7.71
C SER A 231 -13.29 10.09 -6.80
N ALA A 232 -12.37 9.18 -7.05
CA ALA A 232 -11.02 9.25 -6.51
C ALA A 232 -10.16 10.14 -7.44
N PRO A 233 -9.82 11.39 -7.07
CA PRO A 233 -8.99 12.24 -7.92
C PRO A 233 -7.61 11.61 -8.11
N PHE A 234 -7.09 11.71 -9.34
CA PHE A 234 -5.73 11.30 -9.68
C PHE A 234 -4.68 12.13 -8.91
N PHE A 235 -3.65 11.46 -8.42
CA PHE A 235 -2.55 12.10 -7.70
C PHE A 235 -1.72 12.99 -8.61
N SER A 236 -1.28 14.12 -8.07
CA SER A 236 -0.07 14.76 -8.59
C SER A 236 1.13 13.87 -8.26
N LYS A 237 1.89 13.42 -9.26
CA LYS A 237 3.17 12.77 -9.02
C LYS A 237 4.06 13.75 -8.23
N GLY A 238 4.68 13.28 -7.14
CA GLY A 238 5.85 13.92 -6.55
C GLY A 238 5.58 15.12 -5.65
N ARG A 239 5.43 14.85 -4.35
CA ARG A 239 5.93 15.78 -3.33
C ARG A 239 7.10 15.13 -2.61
N GLY A 240 8.08 15.95 -2.23
CA GLY A 240 9.25 15.55 -1.47
C GLY A 240 10.47 15.14 -2.30
N ARG A 241 11.56 14.87 -1.58
CA ARG A 241 12.82 14.38 -2.16
C ARG A 241 12.63 12.96 -2.65
N SER A 242 13.24 12.62 -3.79
CA SER A 242 13.24 11.27 -4.32
C SER A 242 14.62 10.65 -4.26
N VAL A 243 14.70 9.36 -3.98
CA VAL A 243 15.89 8.53 -4.18
C VAL A 243 15.55 7.49 -5.23
N MET A 244 16.35 7.44 -6.28
CA MET A 244 16.25 6.43 -7.33
C MET A 244 17.23 5.30 -7.00
N PHE A 245 16.73 4.07 -7.03
CA PHE A 245 17.51 2.86 -6.90
C PHE A 245 17.43 2.13 -8.23
N SER A 246 18.57 1.71 -8.73
CA SER A 246 18.73 0.93 -9.96
C SER A 246 19.57 -0.27 -9.59
N ASP A 247 19.08 -1.47 -9.89
CA ASP A 247 19.81 -2.70 -9.55
C ASP A 247 19.62 -3.77 -10.63
N TYR A 248 20.56 -4.71 -10.67
CA TYR A 248 20.57 -5.84 -11.60
C TYR A 248 20.38 -7.15 -10.83
N LEU A 249 19.53 -8.03 -11.35
CA LEU A 249 19.31 -9.38 -10.83
C LEU A 249 19.77 -10.38 -11.88
N VAL A 250 20.72 -11.24 -11.51
CA VAL A 250 21.20 -12.29 -12.40
C VAL A 250 20.66 -13.65 -11.97
N MET A 251 20.04 -14.37 -12.90
CA MET A 251 19.48 -15.69 -12.66
C MET A 251 20.55 -16.77 -12.88
N HIS A 252 21.41 -16.96 -11.88
CA HIS A 252 22.48 -17.96 -11.90
C HIS A 252 22.78 -18.56 -10.51
N PRO A 253 23.17 -19.85 -10.41
CA PRO A 253 23.48 -20.51 -9.13
C PRO A 253 24.59 -19.84 -8.31
N SER A 254 25.51 -19.10 -8.95
CA SER A 254 26.61 -18.39 -8.29
C SER A 254 26.16 -17.16 -7.48
N GLY A 255 24.87 -16.84 -7.45
CA GLY A 255 24.30 -15.77 -6.61
C GLY A 255 23.85 -14.54 -7.41
N PRO A 256 23.19 -13.58 -6.74
CA PRO A 256 22.66 -12.36 -7.38
C PRO A 256 23.77 -11.39 -7.79
N PHE A 257 24.98 -11.53 -7.24
CA PHE A 257 26.14 -10.73 -7.57
C PHE A 257 27.15 -11.61 -8.29
N PHE A 258 27.42 -11.31 -9.55
CA PHE A 258 28.59 -11.84 -10.23
C PHE A 258 29.80 -11.06 -9.75
N THR A 259 30.56 -11.64 -8.85
CA THR A 259 31.93 -11.19 -8.58
C THR A 259 32.85 -11.98 -9.47
N LEU A 260 33.51 -11.32 -10.41
CA LEU A 260 34.63 -11.92 -11.12
C LEU A 260 35.74 -12.15 -10.11
N ASP A 261 36.36 -13.33 -10.13
CA ASP A 261 37.63 -13.48 -9.43
C ASP A 261 38.72 -12.65 -10.14
N ASN A 262 39.88 -12.49 -9.51
CA ASN A 262 40.95 -11.66 -10.07
C ASN A 262 41.38 -12.12 -11.48
N ILE A 263 41.31 -13.43 -11.75
CA ILE A 263 41.72 -14.02 -13.04
C ILE A 263 40.66 -13.72 -14.11
N GLU A 264 39.38 -13.91 -13.78
CA GLU A 264 38.25 -13.61 -14.64
C GLU A 264 38.16 -12.10 -14.92
N TYR A 265 38.45 -11.25 -13.93
CA TYR A 265 38.50 -9.81 -14.08
C TYR A 265 39.63 -9.38 -15.01
N ASP A 266 40.85 -9.92 -14.84
CA ASP A 266 41.98 -9.65 -15.74
C ASP A 266 41.69 -10.10 -17.19
N GLN A 267 40.96 -11.20 -17.36
CA GLN A 267 40.50 -11.65 -18.68
C GLN A 267 39.44 -10.73 -19.26
N ALA A 268 38.50 -10.25 -18.44
CA ALA A 268 37.50 -9.27 -18.85
C ALA A 268 38.16 -7.96 -19.29
N LEU A 269 39.15 -7.44 -18.54
CA LEU A 269 39.92 -6.25 -18.91
C LEU A 269 40.67 -6.40 -20.23
N LYS A 270 41.23 -7.59 -20.50
CA LYS A 270 41.88 -7.88 -21.80
C LYS A 270 40.91 -7.84 -22.97
N LYS A 271 39.67 -8.29 -22.74
CA LYS A 271 38.63 -8.37 -23.76
C LYS A 271 37.89 -7.04 -23.94
N TYR A 272 37.74 -6.29 -22.86
CA TYR A 272 37.01 -5.03 -22.74
C TYR A 272 37.87 -3.99 -22.01
N PRO A 273 38.86 -3.40 -22.69
CA PRO A 273 39.79 -2.46 -22.07
C PRO A 273 39.13 -1.21 -21.48
N GLU A 274 37.94 -0.84 -21.96
CA GLU A 274 37.14 0.29 -21.46
C GLU A 274 36.75 0.19 -19.98
N LEU A 275 36.75 -1.03 -19.41
CA LEU A 275 36.47 -1.28 -18.00
C LEU A 275 37.54 -0.71 -17.06
N THR A 276 38.73 -0.35 -17.54
CA THR A 276 39.76 0.31 -16.71
C THR A 276 39.48 1.78 -16.41
N ASN A 277 38.50 2.39 -17.10
CA ASN A 277 38.17 3.82 -16.99
C ASN A 277 36.91 4.07 -16.15
N ILE A 278 36.62 3.20 -15.18
CA ILE A 278 35.59 3.51 -14.19
C ILE A 278 36.22 4.53 -13.25
N ASP A 279 35.99 5.81 -13.52
CA ASP A 279 36.31 6.88 -12.58
C ASP A 279 35.63 6.54 -11.23
N ASP A 280 36.42 6.45 -10.16
CA ASP A 280 36.00 6.18 -8.77
C ASP A 280 35.15 7.33 -8.18
N ASP A 281 34.36 8.04 -9.00
CA ASP A 281 33.58 9.21 -8.62
C ASP A 281 32.21 8.88 -8.00
N VAL A 282 32.06 7.67 -7.45
CA VAL A 282 30.88 7.28 -6.66
C VAL A 282 31.31 6.98 -5.22
N ASN A 283 31.55 8.05 -4.45
CA ASN A 283 31.50 8.06 -2.98
C ASN A 283 30.16 8.61 -2.49
#